data_AF-A0A9P4N8S1-F1
#
_entry.id   AF-A0A9P4N8S1-F1
#
_cell.length_a   1.000
_cell.length_b   1.000
_cell.length_c   1.000
_cell.angle_alpha   90.00
_cell.angle_beta   90.00
_cell.angle_gamma   90.00
#
_symmetry.space_group_name_H-M   'P 1'
#
loop_
_entity.id
_entity.type
_entity.pdbx_description
1 polymer ?
#
loop_
_entity_poly.entity_id
_entity_poly.type
_entity_poly.pdbx_seq_one_letter_code
_entity_poly.pdbx_strand_id
1 'polypeptide(L)'
;MSQSGLSSCKRRSTKSREDVPAGAAGQREGMGTRAHIDTLYINNLGNLYADLGRLDEAEKMYQRALQGKEKAWGPEHTSTLSTVNNLGNLYKNLGWLNKAEKMYQRALQGFEKAWGPEHTSILSTVNNLGSLYKNLGRLDEAEKMYQRALQGFEKAWGLEHTSTLSTVNNLGLLYADLGRLDEAEKMYQQALQGKEKAWGPEHTSTLDTVNNLGHLYANLGRLDEAEKMYQRALQGFEKA
;
A
#
# COMPACT_ATOMS: atom_id res chain seq x y z
N MET A 1 71.30 -25.98 54.53
CA MET A 1 72.13 -25.32 53.50
C MET A 1 71.19 -24.78 52.44
N SER A 2 71.08 -23.53 52.04
CA SER A 2 71.64 -22.24 52.44
C SER A 2 70.86 -21.20 51.62
N GLN A 3 70.42 -20.12 52.29
CA GLN A 3 70.43 -18.71 51.84
C GLN A 3 69.69 -18.33 50.53
N SER A 4 68.57 -17.58 50.58
CA SER A 4 68.46 -16.11 50.75
C SER A 4 69.09 -15.28 49.63
N GLY A 5 68.25 -14.57 48.86
CA GLY A 5 68.64 -13.52 47.93
C GLY A 5 67.43 -12.74 47.42
N LEU A 6 67.24 -11.54 47.97
CA LEU A 6 66.15 -10.59 47.72
C LEU A 6 66.39 -9.73 46.47
N SER A 7 65.26 -9.29 45.89
CA SER A 7 64.99 -7.97 45.26
C SER A 7 65.70 -7.57 43.95
N SER A 8 64.92 -7.32 42.89
CA SER A 8 64.57 -5.94 42.51
C SER A 8 63.55 -5.82 41.38
N CYS A 9 62.79 -4.73 41.48
CA CYS A 9 61.67 -4.29 40.65
C CYS A 9 62.15 -3.50 39.42
N LYS A 10 61.52 -3.69 38.23
CA LYS A 10 61.07 -2.58 37.35
C LYS A 10 60.35 -3.04 36.05
N ARG A 11 59.13 -2.48 35.92
CA ARG A 11 58.51 -1.84 34.75
C ARG A 11 57.93 -2.67 33.60
N ARG A 12 56.59 -2.56 33.53
CA ARG A 12 55.70 -2.60 32.35
C ARG A 12 56.34 -2.05 31.08
N SER A 13 56.07 -2.72 29.96
CA SER A 13 55.83 -2.08 28.68
C SER A 13 54.79 -2.89 27.90
N THR A 14 53.58 -2.35 27.84
CA THR A 14 52.47 -2.76 26.98
C THR A 14 52.52 -1.94 25.70
N LYS A 15 52.67 -2.59 24.54
CA LYS A 15 52.30 -2.14 23.18
C LYS A 15 52.56 -3.36 22.28
N SER A 16 51.62 -3.87 21.49
CA SER A 16 50.89 -3.14 20.44
C SER A 16 49.48 -3.72 20.28
N ARG A 17 48.46 -2.98 20.71
CA ARG A 17 47.13 -3.09 20.13
C ARG A 17 47.09 -2.10 18.98
N GLU A 18 46.82 -2.59 17.79
CA GLU A 18 46.51 -1.78 16.63
C GLU A 18 45.28 -0.92 16.97
N ASP A 19 45.49 0.40 16.93
CA ASP A 19 44.43 1.39 17.07
C ASP A 19 43.53 1.32 15.83
N VAL A 20 42.47 0.50 15.92
CA VAL A 20 41.29 0.68 15.06
C VAL A 20 40.52 1.87 15.63
N PRO A 21 40.35 2.98 14.88
CA PRO A 21 39.69 4.16 15.41
C PRO A 21 38.22 3.84 15.75
N ALA A 22 37.88 3.94 17.03
CA ALA A 22 36.55 3.74 17.60
C ALA A 22 35.54 4.85 17.22
N GLY A 23 35.63 5.41 16.01
CA GLY A 23 34.79 6.51 15.52
C GLY A 23 33.69 6.10 14.53
N ALA A 24 33.78 4.93 13.91
CA ALA A 24 32.88 4.54 12.81
C ALA A 24 31.62 3.79 13.24
N ALA A 25 31.61 3.15 14.42
CA ALA A 25 30.46 2.37 14.90
C ALA A 25 29.32 3.26 15.39
N GLY A 26 29.62 4.35 16.11
CA GLY A 26 28.61 5.30 16.61
C GLY A 26 27.98 6.20 15.53
N GLN A 27 28.65 6.39 14.39
CA GLN A 27 28.11 7.18 13.27
C GLN A 27 27.12 6.41 12.40
N ARG A 28 27.23 5.08 12.28
CA ARG A 28 26.28 4.28 11.49
C ARG A 28 24.92 4.15 12.17
N GLU A 29 24.87 3.97 13.49
CA GLU A 29 23.62 3.91 14.24
C GLU A 29 22.92 5.28 14.34
N GLY A 30 23.69 6.38 14.45
CA GLY A 30 23.18 7.75 14.42
C GLY A 30 22.74 8.24 13.03
N MET A 31 23.43 7.81 11.96
CA MET A 31 22.98 8.09 10.58
C MET A 31 21.69 7.33 10.24
N GLY A 32 21.55 6.09 10.72
CA GLY A 32 20.33 5.30 10.52
C GLY A 32 19.09 5.96 11.09
N THR A 33 19.16 6.52 12.30
CA THR A 33 18.04 7.18 12.98
C THR A 33 17.73 8.57 12.41
N ARG A 34 18.74 9.37 12.06
CA ARG A 34 18.52 10.70 11.46
C ARG A 34 18.04 10.60 10.02
N ALA A 35 18.63 9.72 9.21
CA ALA A 35 18.15 9.44 7.85
C ALA A 35 16.77 8.78 7.85
N HIS A 36 16.43 7.96 8.86
CA HIS A 36 15.08 7.42 9.05
C HIS A 36 14.06 8.55 9.20
N ILE A 37 14.33 9.48 10.11
CA ILE A 37 13.45 10.62 10.39
C ILE A 37 13.32 11.51 9.15
N ASP A 38 14.42 11.88 8.51
CA ASP A 38 14.41 12.73 7.32
C ASP A 38 13.66 12.09 6.14
N THR A 39 13.85 10.79 5.89
CA THR A 39 13.15 10.09 4.79
C THR A 39 11.67 9.85 5.07
N LEU A 40 11.28 9.66 6.33
CA LEU A 40 9.87 9.56 6.73
C LEU A 40 9.13 10.89 6.51
N TYR A 41 9.71 12.01 6.95
CA TYR A 41 9.11 13.33 6.73
C TYR A 41 9.00 13.70 5.26
N ILE A 42 10.03 13.39 4.46
CA ILE A 42 9.99 13.62 3.00
C ILE A 42 8.88 12.77 2.35
N ASN A 43 8.71 11.51 2.77
CA ASN A 43 7.62 10.66 2.27
C ASN A 43 6.24 11.23 2.62
N ASN A 44 6.06 11.72 3.85
CA ASN A 44 4.79 12.32 4.27
C ASN A 44 4.50 13.63 3.52
N LEU A 45 5.53 14.41 3.20
CA LEU A 45 5.39 15.59 2.35
C LEU A 45 5.00 15.20 0.91
N GLY A 46 5.53 14.08 0.41
CA GLY A 46 5.10 13.48 -0.86
C GLY A 46 3.62 13.09 -0.85
N ASN A 47 3.13 12.47 0.22
CA ASN A 47 1.70 12.18 0.39
C ASN A 47 0.87 13.47 0.37
N LEU A 48 1.26 14.48 1.15
CA LEU A 48 0.56 15.76 1.21
C LEU A 48 0.49 16.45 -0.16
N TYR A 49 1.59 16.47 -0.93
CA TYR A 49 1.57 17.03 -2.27
C TYR A 49 0.71 16.23 -3.23
N ALA A 50 0.69 14.90 -3.12
CA ALA A 50 -0.20 14.06 -3.93
C ALA A 50 -1.68 14.39 -3.63
N ASP A 51 -2.03 14.55 -2.35
CA ASP A 51 -3.39 14.89 -1.92
C ASP A 51 -3.80 16.30 -2.37
N LEU A 52 -2.84 17.23 -2.46
CA LEU A 52 -3.05 18.59 -2.99
C LEU A 52 -3.05 18.65 -4.54
N GLY A 53 -2.90 17.53 -5.24
CA GLY A 53 -2.80 17.49 -6.71
C GLY A 53 -1.49 18.05 -7.28
N ARG A 54 -0.49 18.30 -6.42
CA ARG A 54 0.85 18.79 -6.76
C ARG A 54 1.77 17.63 -7.12
N LEU A 55 1.42 16.96 -8.23
CA LEU A 55 1.95 15.64 -8.57
C LEU A 55 3.45 15.66 -8.90
N ASP A 56 3.97 16.74 -9.51
CA ASP A 56 5.39 16.89 -9.80
C ASP A 56 6.23 17.05 -8.52
N GLU A 57 5.73 17.81 -7.54
CA GLU A 57 6.39 17.93 -6.24
C GLU A 57 6.31 16.64 -5.44
N ALA A 58 5.18 15.94 -5.51
CA ALA A 58 5.03 14.62 -4.91
C ALA A 58 6.05 13.63 -5.48
N GLU A 59 6.24 13.61 -6.81
CA GLU A 59 7.24 12.75 -7.47
C GLU A 59 8.64 13.03 -6.94
N LYS A 60 9.04 14.31 -6.90
CA LYS A 60 10.35 14.73 -6.38
C LYS A 60 10.56 14.28 -4.94
N MET A 61 9.55 14.43 -4.08
CA MET A 61 9.64 14.00 -2.69
C MET A 61 9.76 12.49 -2.57
N TYR A 62 8.92 11.72 -3.25
CA TYR A 62 9.00 10.25 -3.19
C TYR A 62 10.30 9.71 -3.78
N GLN A 63 10.80 10.25 -4.89
CA GLN A 63 12.09 9.84 -5.45
C GLN A 63 13.25 10.11 -4.48
N ARG A 64 13.24 11.27 -3.80
CA ARG A 64 14.24 11.60 -2.78
C ARG A 64 14.14 10.67 -1.57
N ALA A 65 12.92 10.39 -1.10
CA ALA A 65 12.69 9.43 -0.02
C ALA A 65 13.16 8.03 -0.41
N LEU A 66 12.86 7.58 -1.63
CA LEU A 66 13.27 6.28 -2.16
C LEU A 66 14.80 6.14 -2.16
N GLN A 67 15.52 7.11 -2.74
CA GLN A 67 16.98 7.09 -2.77
C GLN A 67 17.59 7.06 -1.36
N GLY A 68 17.02 7.81 -0.42
CA GLY A 68 17.47 7.82 0.98
C GLY A 68 17.26 6.46 1.66
N LYS A 69 16.08 5.85 1.49
CA LYS A 69 15.73 4.55 2.09
C LYS A 69 16.51 3.39 1.45
N GLU A 70 16.73 3.42 0.14
CA GLU A 70 17.58 2.44 -0.54
C GLU A 70 19.01 2.46 -0.01
N LYS A 71 19.57 3.65 0.25
CA LYS A 71 20.92 3.78 0.85
C LYS A 71 20.96 3.36 2.31
N ALA A 72 19.92 3.65 3.08
CA ALA A 72 19.88 3.38 4.52
C ALA A 72 19.60 1.92 4.85
N TRP A 73 18.64 1.30 4.16
CA TRP A 73 18.11 -0.04 4.49
C TRP A 73 18.14 -1.03 3.34
N GLY A 74 18.47 -0.57 2.13
CA GLY A 74 18.47 -1.41 0.94
C GLY A 74 17.16 -1.34 0.14
N PRO A 75 17.21 -1.84 -1.11
CA PRO A 75 16.10 -1.77 -2.06
C PRO A 75 14.90 -2.66 -1.71
N GLU A 76 15.14 -3.73 -0.94
CA GLU A 76 14.12 -4.73 -0.56
C GLU A 76 13.53 -4.47 0.84
N HIS A 77 13.96 -3.41 1.53
CA HIS A 77 13.41 -3.10 2.83
C HIS A 77 11.95 -2.63 2.71
N THR A 78 11.10 -3.06 3.64
CA THR A 78 9.64 -2.86 3.56
C THR A 78 9.25 -1.39 3.46
N SER A 79 9.89 -0.49 4.21
CA SER A 79 9.67 0.96 4.10
C SER A 79 10.12 1.54 2.76
N THR A 80 11.16 0.95 2.13
CA THR A 80 11.57 1.30 0.76
C THR A 80 10.48 0.89 -0.21
N LEU A 81 10.00 -0.35 -0.11
CA LEU A 81 8.94 -0.90 -0.96
C LEU A 81 7.60 -0.17 -0.79
N SER A 82 7.26 0.30 0.41
CA SER A 82 6.09 1.17 0.62
C SER A 82 6.20 2.47 -0.16
N THR A 83 7.41 3.05 -0.26
CA THR A 83 7.67 4.26 -1.04
C THR A 83 7.55 3.97 -2.54
N VAL A 84 8.04 2.82 -2.98
CA VAL A 84 7.86 2.34 -4.37
C VAL A 84 6.38 2.18 -4.69
N ASN A 85 5.58 1.57 -3.81
CA ASN A 85 4.13 1.44 -3.99
C ASN A 85 3.44 2.82 -4.09
N ASN A 86 3.86 3.80 -3.28
CA ASN A 86 3.32 5.17 -3.36
C ASN A 86 3.68 5.88 -4.67
N LEU A 87 4.89 5.66 -5.21
CA LEU A 87 5.24 6.10 -6.57
C LEU A 87 4.35 5.43 -7.62
N GLY A 88 4.00 4.15 -7.43
CA GLY A 88 3.03 3.46 -8.26
C GLY A 88 1.66 4.14 -8.27
N ASN A 89 1.15 4.51 -7.10
CA ASN A 89 -0.10 5.28 -6.96
C ASN A 89 -0.01 6.62 -7.68
N LEU A 90 1.08 7.37 -7.47
CA LEU A 90 1.30 8.66 -8.09
C LEU A 90 1.32 8.55 -9.62
N TYR A 91 2.09 7.61 -10.17
CA TYR A 91 2.16 7.40 -11.62
C TYR A 91 0.83 6.93 -12.22
N LYS A 92 0.05 6.14 -11.47
CA LYS A 92 -1.30 5.76 -11.89
C LYS A 92 -2.19 7.00 -12.00
N ASN A 93 -2.14 7.90 -11.01
CA ASN A 93 -2.92 9.14 -10.99
C ASN A 93 -2.50 10.11 -12.11
N LEU A 94 -1.21 10.11 -12.48
CA LEU A 94 -0.68 10.85 -13.64
C LEU A 94 -1.04 10.22 -15.00
N GLY A 95 -1.69 9.05 -15.02
CA GLY A 95 -1.95 8.31 -16.26
C GLY A 95 -0.71 7.62 -16.86
N TRP A 96 0.43 7.61 -16.17
CA TRP A 96 1.64 6.93 -16.59
C TRP A 96 1.61 5.44 -16.21
N LEU A 97 0.63 4.73 -16.77
CA LEU A 97 0.27 3.36 -16.35
C LEU A 97 1.44 2.37 -16.43
N ASN A 98 2.28 2.45 -17.47
CA ASN A 98 3.48 1.60 -17.60
C ASN A 98 4.54 1.88 -16.52
N LYS A 99 4.69 3.12 -16.06
CA LYS A 99 5.58 3.44 -14.93
C LYS A 99 4.98 2.94 -13.62
N ALA A 100 3.67 3.09 -13.45
CA ALA A 100 2.95 2.57 -12.29
C ALA A 100 3.11 1.05 -12.16
N GLU A 101 2.97 0.32 -13.27
CA GLU A 101 3.10 -1.14 -13.32
C GLU A 101 4.47 -1.59 -12.81
N LYS A 102 5.54 -0.98 -13.33
CA LYS A 102 6.91 -1.27 -12.89
C LYS A 102 7.12 -1.05 -11.39
N MET A 103 6.55 0.04 -10.86
CA MET A 103 6.65 0.34 -9.43
C MET A 103 5.88 -0.70 -8.60
N TYR A 104 4.62 -0.99 -8.93
CA TYR A 104 3.86 -1.97 -8.17
C TYR A 104 4.43 -3.39 -8.27
N GLN A 105 4.90 -3.82 -9.43
CA GLN A 105 5.54 -5.14 -9.59
C GLN A 105 6.80 -5.25 -8.74
N ARG A 106 7.63 -4.18 -8.71
CA ARG A 106 8.79 -4.11 -7.83
C ARG A 106 8.39 -4.20 -6.35
N ALA A 107 7.38 -3.43 -5.94
CA ALA A 107 6.89 -3.46 -4.56
C ALA A 107 6.35 -4.84 -4.18
N LEU A 108 5.55 -5.46 -5.06
CA LEU A 108 4.96 -6.78 -4.88
C LEU A 108 6.04 -7.85 -4.68
N GLN A 109 7.00 -7.94 -5.60
CA GLN A 109 8.09 -8.93 -5.53
C GLN A 109 8.91 -8.77 -4.25
N GLY A 110 9.23 -7.54 -3.87
CA GLY A 110 9.98 -7.27 -2.65
C GLY A 110 9.20 -7.63 -1.38
N PHE A 111 7.90 -7.29 -1.32
CA PHE A 111 7.08 -7.62 -0.16
C PHE A 111 6.85 -9.13 -0.03
N GLU A 112 6.61 -9.84 -1.14
CA GLU A 112 6.48 -11.30 -1.16
C GLU A 112 7.77 -11.98 -0.64
N LYS A 113 8.94 -11.46 -1.02
CA LYS A 113 10.23 -11.96 -0.54
C LYS A 113 10.44 -11.66 0.95
N ALA A 114 10.01 -10.49 1.42
CA ALA A 114 10.24 -10.06 2.81
C ALA A 114 9.31 -10.76 3.81
N TRP A 115 8.03 -10.90 3.47
CA TRP A 115 6.98 -11.30 4.42
C TRP A 115 6.18 -12.55 4.02
N GLY A 116 6.47 -13.12 2.84
CA GLY A 116 5.66 -14.19 2.27
C GLY A 116 4.37 -13.66 1.63
N PRO A 117 3.70 -14.47 0.79
CA PRO A 117 2.66 -14.00 -0.14
C PRO A 117 1.35 -13.54 0.49
N GLU A 118 1.13 -13.79 1.78
CA GLU A 118 -0.14 -13.54 2.49
C GLU A 118 -0.14 -12.25 3.34
N HIS A 119 0.97 -11.51 3.41
CA HIS A 119 1.04 -10.32 4.27
C HIS A 119 0.09 -9.22 3.78
N THR A 120 -0.64 -8.56 4.69
CA THR A 120 -1.71 -7.59 4.34
C THR A 120 -1.25 -6.42 3.48
N SER A 121 -0.03 -5.90 3.67
CA SER A 121 0.54 -4.87 2.79
C SER A 121 0.71 -5.29 1.33
N ILE A 122 0.91 -6.60 1.06
CA ILE A 122 0.92 -7.15 -0.29
C ILE A 122 -0.46 -7.02 -0.91
N LEU A 123 -1.51 -7.30 -0.15
CA LEU A 123 -2.88 -7.31 -0.63
C LEU A 123 -3.31 -5.91 -1.11
N SER A 124 -2.87 -4.84 -0.45
CA SER A 124 -3.09 -3.47 -0.91
C SER A 124 -2.41 -3.20 -2.26
N THR A 125 -1.15 -3.62 -2.41
CA THR A 125 -0.41 -3.50 -3.69
C THR A 125 -1.06 -4.34 -4.79
N VAL A 126 -1.51 -5.55 -4.46
CA VAL A 126 -2.23 -6.45 -5.39
C VAL A 126 -3.55 -5.82 -5.83
N ASN A 127 -4.35 -5.27 -4.91
CA ASN A 127 -5.58 -4.54 -5.27
C ASN A 127 -5.29 -3.33 -6.17
N ASN A 128 -4.20 -2.60 -5.90
CA ASN A 128 -3.78 -1.48 -6.75
C ASN A 128 -3.33 -1.92 -8.15
N LEU A 129 -2.66 -3.07 -8.26
CA LEU A 129 -2.35 -3.71 -9.55
C LEU A 129 -3.62 -4.12 -10.29
N GLY A 130 -4.63 -4.63 -9.59
CA GLY A 130 -5.95 -4.91 -10.17
C GLY A 130 -6.57 -3.67 -10.81
N SER A 131 -6.57 -2.56 -10.08
CA SER A 131 -7.02 -1.25 -10.58
C SER A 131 -6.20 -0.76 -11.77
N LEU A 132 -4.88 -0.97 -11.74
CA LEU A 132 -4.02 -0.59 -12.84
C LEU A 132 -4.29 -1.42 -14.10
N TYR A 133 -4.40 -2.74 -13.98
CA TYR A 133 -4.68 -3.63 -15.10
C TYR A 133 -6.06 -3.37 -15.69
N LYS A 134 -7.06 -3.04 -14.85
CA LYS A 134 -8.35 -2.57 -15.30
C LYS A 134 -8.21 -1.33 -16.19
N ASN A 135 -7.47 -0.32 -15.75
CA ASN A 135 -7.23 0.91 -16.52
C ASN A 135 -6.43 0.68 -17.81
N LEU A 136 -5.63 -0.39 -17.86
CA LEU A 136 -4.91 -0.83 -19.07
C LEU A 136 -5.78 -1.69 -20.02
N GLY A 137 -7.03 -1.99 -19.66
CA GLY A 137 -7.90 -2.90 -20.41
C GLY A 137 -7.54 -4.38 -20.28
N ARG A 138 -6.62 -4.73 -19.37
CA ARG A 138 -6.16 -6.10 -19.09
C ARG A 138 -7.07 -6.74 -18.04
N LEU A 139 -8.34 -6.96 -18.41
CA LEU A 139 -9.41 -7.30 -17.47
C LEU A 139 -9.19 -8.66 -16.77
N ASP A 140 -8.69 -9.68 -17.47
CA ASP A 140 -8.40 -11.00 -16.87
C ASP A 140 -7.31 -10.92 -15.78
N GLU A 141 -6.31 -10.06 -15.98
CA GLU A 141 -5.25 -9.84 -14.99
C GLU A 141 -5.75 -9.01 -13.82
N ALA A 142 -6.64 -8.04 -14.09
CA ALA A 142 -7.32 -7.30 -13.05
C ALA A 142 -8.14 -8.24 -12.14
N GLU A 143 -8.89 -9.19 -12.73
CA GLU A 143 -9.70 -10.16 -12.00
C GLU A 143 -8.82 -11.01 -11.07
N LYS A 144 -7.74 -11.58 -11.60
CA LYS A 144 -6.80 -12.38 -10.81
C LYS A 144 -6.23 -11.60 -9.63
N MET A 145 -5.85 -10.35 -9.85
CA MET A 145 -5.32 -9.50 -8.78
C MET A 145 -6.40 -9.21 -7.72
N TYR A 146 -7.59 -8.78 -8.12
CA TYR A 146 -8.64 -8.47 -7.15
C TYR A 146 -9.12 -9.71 -6.39
N GLN A 147 -9.27 -10.87 -7.02
CA GLN A 147 -9.62 -12.12 -6.34
C GLN A 147 -8.55 -12.50 -5.31
N ARG A 148 -7.27 -12.38 -5.65
CA ARG A 148 -6.16 -12.60 -4.72
C ARG A 148 -6.22 -11.64 -3.53
N ALA A 149 -6.45 -10.35 -3.78
CA ALA A 149 -6.58 -9.36 -2.71
C ALA A 149 -7.80 -9.64 -1.81
N LEU A 150 -8.93 -10.02 -2.40
CA LEU A 150 -10.16 -10.32 -1.69
C LEU A 150 -9.94 -11.50 -0.73
N GLN A 151 -9.48 -12.64 -1.23
CA GLN A 151 -9.21 -13.83 -0.42
C GLN A 151 -8.26 -13.52 0.75
N GLY A 152 -7.22 -12.73 0.49
CA GLY A 152 -6.28 -12.32 1.53
C GLY A 152 -6.91 -11.42 2.58
N PHE A 153 -7.70 -10.41 2.18
CA PHE A 153 -8.31 -9.47 3.11
C PHE A 153 -9.42 -10.12 3.94
N GLU A 154 -10.21 -11.01 3.32
CA GLU A 154 -11.20 -11.82 4.04
C GLU A 154 -10.54 -12.69 5.11
N LYS A 155 -9.43 -13.36 4.77
CA LYS A 155 -8.68 -14.19 5.73
C LYS A 155 -8.06 -13.35 6.86
N ALA A 156 -7.51 -12.18 6.53
CA ALA A 156 -6.78 -11.36 7.49
C ALA A 156 -7.69 -10.55 8.42
N TRP A 157 -8.78 -9.98 7.89
CA TRP A 157 -9.58 -8.96 8.57
C TRP A 157 -11.09 -9.23 8.53
N GLY A 158 -11.53 -10.26 7.82
CA GLY A 158 -12.94 -10.63 7.71
C GLY A 158 -13.69 -9.92 6.58
N LEU A 159 -14.95 -10.34 6.41
CA LEU A 159 -15.83 -9.93 5.30
C LEU A 159 -16.24 -8.46 5.34
N GLU A 160 -16.34 -7.88 6.54
CA GLU A 160 -16.86 -6.52 6.76
C GLU A 160 -15.76 -5.45 6.85
N HIS A 161 -14.49 -5.85 6.75
CA HIS A 161 -13.39 -4.89 6.80
C HIS A 161 -13.40 -3.98 5.57
N THR A 162 -13.07 -2.70 5.77
CA THR A 162 -13.06 -1.67 4.73
C THR A 162 -12.32 -2.08 3.46
N SER A 163 -11.13 -2.68 3.58
CA SER A 163 -10.34 -3.14 2.43
C SER A 163 -10.99 -4.31 1.70
N THR A 164 -11.66 -5.22 2.42
CA THR A 164 -12.46 -6.31 1.83
C THR A 164 -13.59 -5.71 1.01
N LEU A 165 -14.41 -4.84 1.61
CA LEU A 165 -15.56 -4.21 0.96
C LEU A 165 -15.15 -3.33 -0.24
N SER A 166 -14.01 -2.66 -0.16
CA SER A 166 -13.45 -1.92 -1.30
C SER A 166 -13.05 -2.84 -2.44
N THR A 167 -12.42 -3.99 -2.14
CA THR A 167 -12.04 -4.97 -3.16
C THR A 167 -13.26 -5.64 -3.80
N VAL A 168 -14.29 -5.97 -3.01
CA VAL A 168 -15.57 -6.49 -3.52
C VAL A 168 -16.21 -5.48 -4.48
N ASN A 169 -16.26 -4.19 -4.11
CA ASN A 169 -16.80 -3.15 -5.00
C ASN A 169 -15.99 -3.03 -6.31
N ASN A 170 -14.66 -3.16 -6.24
CA ASN A 170 -13.80 -3.14 -7.43
C ASN A 170 -14.04 -4.35 -8.34
N LEU A 171 -14.29 -5.54 -7.79
CA LEU A 171 -14.72 -6.72 -8.54
C LEU A 171 -16.09 -6.50 -9.19
N GLY A 172 -17.03 -5.87 -8.48
CA GLY A 172 -18.34 -5.51 -9.05
C GLY A 172 -18.20 -4.63 -10.29
N LEU A 173 -17.37 -3.58 -10.21
CA LEU A 173 -17.05 -2.71 -11.35
C LEU A 173 -16.38 -3.48 -12.49
N LEU A 174 -15.45 -4.39 -12.17
CA LEU A 174 -14.76 -5.18 -13.19
C LEU A 174 -15.72 -6.14 -13.90
N TYR A 175 -16.61 -6.82 -13.17
CA TYR A 175 -17.59 -7.71 -13.74
C TYR A 175 -18.64 -6.96 -14.57
N ALA A 176 -19.02 -5.76 -14.18
CA ALA A 176 -19.87 -4.90 -14.98
C ALA A 176 -19.20 -4.55 -16.33
N ASP A 177 -17.91 -4.18 -16.30
CA ASP A 177 -17.13 -3.88 -17.52
C ASP A 177 -16.92 -5.12 -18.42
N LEU A 178 -16.88 -6.32 -17.83
CA LEU A 178 -16.85 -7.60 -18.56
C LEU A 178 -18.23 -8.04 -19.09
N GLY A 179 -19.32 -7.32 -18.77
CA GLY A 179 -20.69 -7.72 -19.09
C GLY A 179 -21.22 -8.89 -18.25
N ARG A 180 -20.52 -9.29 -17.19
CA ARG A 180 -20.90 -10.34 -16.23
C ARG A 180 -21.82 -9.74 -15.16
N LEU A 181 -22.99 -9.26 -15.59
CA LEU A 181 -23.86 -8.40 -14.79
C LEU A 181 -24.40 -9.09 -13.51
N ASP A 182 -24.71 -10.38 -13.57
CA ASP A 182 -25.18 -11.14 -12.39
C ASP A 182 -24.09 -11.27 -11.30
N GLU A 183 -22.83 -11.38 -11.71
CA GLU A 183 -21.70 -11.44 -10.77
C GLU A 183 -21.39 -10.05 -10.21
N ALA A 184 -21.51 -9.02 -11.04
CA ALA A 184 -21.44 -7.64 -10.59
C ALA A 184 -22.51 -7.32 -9.53
N GLU A 185 -23.74 -7.78 -9.73
CA GLU A 185 -24.85 -7.59 -8.78
C GLU A 185 -24.52 -8.21 -7.42
N LYS A 186 -24.08 -9.47 -7.42
CA LYS A 186 -23.68 -10.17 -6.18
C LYS A 186 -22.59 -9.42 -5.42
N MET A 187 -21.56 -8.96 -6.14
CA MET A 187 -20.46 -8.20 -5.53
C MET A 187 -20.98 -6.87 -4.94
N TYR A 188 -21.77 -6.10 -5.69
CA TYR A 188 -22.27 -4.84 -5.16
C TYR A 188 -23.25 -5.01 -4.00
N GLN A 189 -24.11 -6.03 -4.02
CA GLN A 189 -25.00 -6.32 -2.89
C GLN A 189 -24.21 -6.68 -1.63
N GLN A 190 -23.16 -7.51 -1.76
CA GLN A 190 -22.26 -7.84 -0.66
C GLN A 190 -21.55 -6.59 -0.13
N ALA A 191 -21.01 -5.75 -1.02
CA ALA A 191 -20.35 -4.50 -0.64
C ALA A 191 -21.32 -3.53 0.05
N LEU A 192 -22.55 -3.40 -0.46
CA LEU A 192 -23.58 -2.52 0.10
C LEU A 192 -23.95 -2.96 1.52
N GLN A 193 -24.27 -4.23 1.72
CA GLN A 193 -24.63 -4.77 3.04
C GLN A 193 -23.50 -4.54 4.06
N GLY A 194 -22.25 -4.82 3.68
CA GLY A 194 -21.12 -4.62 4.58
C GLY A 194 -20.87 -3.14 4.90
N LYS A 195 -20.97 -2.25 3.90
CA LYS A 195 -20.74 -0.81 4.09
C LYS A 195 -21.86 -0.14 4.90
N GLU A 196 -23.11 -0.56 4.70
CA GLU A 196 -24.24 -0.12 5.52
C GLU A 196 -24.02 -0.47 7.00
N LYS A 197 -23.50 -1.66 7.29
CA LYS A 197 -23.21 -2.07 8.66
C LYS A 197 -21.98 -1.37 9.25
N ALA A 198 -20.94 -1.16 8.46
CA ALA A 198 -19.69 -0.56 8.92
C ALA A 198 -19.79 0.96 9.15
N TRP A 199 -20.49 1.66 8.27
CA TRP A 199 -20.50 3.14 8.22
C TRP A 199 -21.89 3.76 8.20
N GLY A 200 -22.93 2.96 8.02
CA GLY A 200 -24.29 3.44 7.89
C GLY A 200 -24.74 3.61 6.43
N PRO A 201 -26.06 3.73 6.21
CA PRO A 201 -26.68 3.79 4.89
C PRO A 201 -26.44 5.11 4.14
N GLU A 202 -26.10 6.19 4.84
CA GLU A 202 -25.93 7.54 4.28
C GLU A 202 -24.44 7.91 4.07
N HIS A 203 -23.50 7.04 4.45
CA HIS A 203 -22.08 7.30 4.22
C HIS A 203 -21.76 7.35 2.72
N THR A 204 -20.94 8.31 2.27
CA THR A 204 -20.56 8.52 0.86
C THR A 204 -20.19 7.22 0.13
N SER A 205 -19.26 6.43 0.69
CA SER A 205 -18.86 5.15 0.09
C SER A 205 -19.98 4.11 -0.03
N THR A 206 -20.99 4.16 0.84
CA THR A 206 -22.20 3.33 0.77
C THR A 206 -23.09 3.80 -0.37
N LEU A 207 -23.33 5.11 -0.45
CA LEU A 207 -24.12 5.75 -1.51
C LEU A 207 -23.49 5.57 -2.90
N ASP A 208 -22.16 5.60 -3.02
CA ASP A 208 -21.46 5.26 -4.26
C ASP A 208 -21.79 3.83 -4.74
N THR A 209 -21.91 2.89 -3.79
CA THR A 209 -22.26 1.50 -4.12
C THR A 209 -23.72 1.38 -4.54
N VAL A 210 -24.61 2.13 -3.89
CA VAL A 210 -26.02 2.25 -4.30
C VAL A 210 -26.12 2.81 -5.71
N ASN A 211 -25.37 3.87 -6.04
CA ASN A 211 -25.34 4.44 -7.38
C ASN A 211 -24.85 3.43 -8.42
N ASN A 212 -23.79 2.66 -8.11
CA ASN A 212 -23.29 1.60 -8.99
C ASN A 212 -24.33 0.50 -9.23
N LEU A 213 -25.11 0.11 -8.21
CA LEU A 213 -26.25 -0.81 -8.38
C LEU A 213 -27.33 -0.21 -9.28
N GLY A 214 -27.61 1.10 -9.16
CA GLY A 214 -28.52 1.80 -10.06
C GLY A 214 -28.11 1.69 -11.52
N HIS A 215 -26.83 1.94 -11.81
CA HIS A 215 -26.25 1.77 -13.15
C HIS A 215 -26.34 0.33 -13.63
N LEU A 216 -26.04 -0.64 -12.76
CA LEU A 216 -26.12 -2.05 -13.10
C LEU A 216 -27.55 -2.47 -13.45
N TYR A 217 -28.55 -2.06 -12.67
CA TYR A 217 -29.95 -2.35 -12.94
C TYR A 217 -30.45 -1.69 -14.21
N ALA A 218 -29.99 -0.46 -14.51
CA ALA A 218 -30.29 0.19 -15.78
C ALA A 218 -29.74 -0.63 -16.96
N ASN A 219 -28.51 -1.12 -16.86
CA ASN A 219 -27.89 -1.98 -17.88
C ASN A 219 -28.61 -3.32 -18.05
N LEU A 220 -29.20 -3.86 -16.97
CA LEU A 220 -30.05 -5.05 -16.98
C LEU A 220 -31.47 -4.80 -17.50
N GLY A 221 -31.85 -3.53 -17.79
CA GLY A 221 -33.21 -3.15 -18.17
C GLY A 221 -34.21 -3.14 -17.00
N ARG A 222 -33.73 -3.30 -15.76
CA ARG A 222 -34.51 -3.28 -14.51
C ARG A 222 -34.72 -1.84 -14.04
N LEU A 223 -35.42 -1.04 -14.86
CA LEU A 223 -35.50 0.42 -14.69
C LEU A 223 -36.13 0.85 -13.37
N ASP A 224 -37.17 0.16 -12.89
CA ASP A 224 -37.81 0.47 -11.61
C ASP A 224 -36.86 0.30 -10.41
N GLU A 225 -35.96 -0.68 -10.48
CA GLU A 225 -34.95 -0.91 -9.44
C GLU A 225 -33.80 0.08 -9.56
N ALA A 226 -33.40 0.42 -10.79
CA ALA A 226 -32.44 1.47 -11.05
C ALA A 226 -32.91 2.82 -10.48
N GLU A 227 -34.16 3.20 -10.76
CA GLU A 227 -34.76 4.43 -10.23
C GLU A 227 -34.73 4.46 -8.70
N LYS A 228 -35.15 3.37 -8.04
CA LYS A 228 -35.10 3.27 -6.57
C LYS A 228 -33.69 3.47 -6.02
N MET A 229 -32.68 2.86 -6.65
CA MET A 229 -31.29 3.03 -6.24
C MET A 229 -30.82 4.47 -6.43
N TYR A 230 -31.11 5.09 -7.59
CA TYR A 230 -30.71 6.48 -7.84
C TYR A 230 -31.40 7.47 -6.90
N GLN A 231 -32.70 7.31 -6.65
CA GLN A 231 -33.43 8.13 -5.68
C GLN A 231 -32.83 7.99 -4.28
N ARG A 232 -32.50 6.76 -3.87
CA ARG A 232 -31.84 6.51 -2.59
C ARG A 232 -30.47 7.20 -2.51
N ALA A 233 -29.65 7.08 -3.56
CA ALA A 233 -28.34 7.72 -3.61
C ALA A 233 -28.47 9.25 -3.52
N LEU A 234 -29.37 9.85 -4.32
CA LEU A 234 -29.64 11.28 -4.33
C LEU A 234 -30.08 11.79 -2.94
N GLN A 235 -31.09 11.16 -2.35
CA GLN A 235 -31.59 11.54 -1.02
C GLN A 235 -30.51 11.39 0.07
N GLY A 236 -29.64 10.39 -0.05
CA GLY A 236 -28.52 10.23 0.88
C GLY A 236 -27.49 11.34 0.74
N PHE A 237 -27.11 11.69 -0.49
CA PHE A 237 -26.14 12.75 -0.76
C PHE A 237 -26.67 14.14 -0.41
N GLU A 238 -27.99 14.37 -0.47
CA GLU A 238 -28.62 15.61 -0.03
C GLU A 238 -28.60 15.81 1.48
N LYS A 239 -28.45 14.73 2.26
CA LYS A 239 -28.45 14.76 3.73
C LYS A 239 -27.06 14.72 4.36
N ALA A 240 -26.06 14.20 3.65
CA ALA A 240 -24.68 14.02 4.10
C ALA A 240 -23.90 15.34 4.11
#